data_AF-A0A2X4TJ27-F1
#
_entry.id   AF-A0A2X4TJ27-F1
#
_cell.length_a   1.000
_cell.length_b   1.000
_cell.length_c   1.000
_cell.angle_alpha   90.00
_cell.angle_beta   90.00
_cell.angle_gamma   90.00
#
_symmetry.space_group_name_H-M   'P 1'
#
loop_
_entity.id
_entity.type
_entity.pdbx_description
1 polymer ?
#
loop_
_entity_poly.entity_id
_entity_poly.type
_entity_poly.pdbx_seq_one_letter_code
_entity_poly.pdbx_strand_id
1 'polypeptide(L)'
;MDRAKPFAWRLIAASVCLLTFCHLARADSLEEQRNRYAQIKQAWDNRQMDVVEQMMPGLKDYPLYPYLEYRQITDDLMNQPTITVTNFVRANPTLPPARTLQSRFVNELARREDWRGLLAFSPEKPGTTEAQCNYYYAKWSTGQTEEAWQGAKALWLTGKSQPNACDKLFSVWRASGKQDPLAYLERIRLAMKAGNTGLVTVLARQMPAEYQTIASAIITLANDPNNVLTFARTTGATDFTRQMAAVAFASLARQDAENARLMIPSLVQAQKLNEEQTQALRDIVAWRLMGSDVTDEQAKWRDDAIMRSQSTSLIERRVRMALGTGDRRGLNTWLARLPMEAKEKDEWRYWQADLLLERGRDAEAKEILHALMQKRGFYPMVAAQRFRRRVHP
;
A
#
# COMPACT_ATOMS: atom_id res chain seq x y z
N MET A 1 -78.96 -32.48 42.48
CA MET A 1 -78.63 -31.04 42.52
C MET A 1 -78.05 -30.77 43.89
N ASP A 2 -76.80 -30.38 44.14
CA ASP A 2 -75.66 -30.08 43.29
C ASP A 2 -74.38 -30.44 44.06
N ARG A 3 -73.54 -31.28 43.45
CA ARG A 3 -72.14 -31.46 43.82
C ARG A 3 -71.31 -30.55 42.93
N ALA A 4 -70.82 -29.45 43.47
CA ALA A 4 -69.61 -28.81 42.96
C ALA A 4 -69.05 -27.90 44.07
N LYS A 5 -67.85 -28.22 44.57
CA LYS A 5 -66.83 -27.25 45.05
C LYS A 5 -65.49 -27.84 45.55
N PRO A 6 -65.19 -29.16 45.62
CA PRO A 6 -63.80 -29.58 45.84
C PRO A 6 -62.91 -29.41 44.59
N PHE A 7 -63.52 -29.25 43.41
CA PHE A 7 -62.82 -29.00 42.14
C PHE A 7 -62.30 -27.55 42.02
N ALA A 8 -63.04 -26.57 42.55
CA ALA A 8 -62.65 -25.16 42.51
C ALA A 8 -61.38 -24.88 43.35
N TRP A 9 -61.24 -25.54 44.50
CA TRP A 9 -60.06 -25.40 45.36
C TRP A 9 -58.81 -26.06 44.77
N ARG A 10 -58.95 -27.16 44.02
CA ARG A 10 -57.83 -27.79 43.32
C ARG A 10 -57.34 -26.97 42.13
N LEU A 11 -58.23 -26.26 41.44
CA LEU A 11 -57.85 -25.35 40.35
C LEU A 11 -57.13 -24.09 40.86
N ILE A 12 -57.50 -23.57 42.03
CA ILE A 12 -56.82 -22.42 42.66
C ILE A 12 -55.42 -22.82 43.15
N ALA A 13 -55.26 -24.00 43.76
CA ALA A 13 -53.95 -24.50 44.18
C ALA A 13 -53.01 -24.77 42.98
N ALA A 14 -53.55 -25.28 41.85
CA ALA A 14 -52.77 -25.49 40.63
C ALA A 14 -52.35 -24.17 39.94
N SER A 15 -53.17 -23.12 40.03
CA SER A 15 -52.84 -21.80 39.47
C SER A 15 -51.85 -21.01 40.34
N VAL A 16 -51.82 -21.23 41.65
CA VAL A 16 -50.79 -20.65 42.53
C VAL A 16 -49.42 -21.34 42.34
N CYS A 17 -49.38 -22.65 42.08
CA CYS A 17 -48.12 -23.35 41.77
C CYS A 17 -47.55 -23.03 40.37
N LEU A 18 -48.39 -22.66 39.40
CA LEU A 18 -47.94 -22.23 38.06
C LEU A 18 -47.37 -20.80 38.05
N LEU A 19 -47.68 -19.98 39.06
CA LEU A 19 -47.15 -18.61 39.18
C LEU A 19 -45.81 -18.52 39.93
N THR A 20 -45.42 -19.55 40.69
CA THR A 20 -44.14 -19.56 41.44
C THR A 20 -42.98 -20.19 40.69
N PHE A 21 -43.19 -20.75 39.49
CA PHE A 21 -42.12 -21.32 38.65
C PHE A 21 -41.66 -20.41 37.49
N CYS A 22 -42.13 -19.17 37.42
CA CYS A 22 -41.40 -18.13 36.70
C CYS A 22 -40.17 -17.73 37.53
N HIS A 23 -39.15 -18.59 37.55
CA HIS A 23 -37.79 -18.10 37.68
C HIS A 23 -37.60 -17.11 36.54
N LEU A 24 -37.73 -15.82 36.87
CA LEU A 24 -37.22 -14.72 36.07
C LEU A 24 -35.75 -15.04 35.80
N ALA A 25 -35.46 -15.61 34.63
CA ALA A 25 -34.18 -15.40 33.99
C ALA A 25 -34.09 -13.89 33.74
N ARG A 26 -33.70 -13.14 34.78
CA ARG A 26 -33.29 -11.75 34.63
C ARG A 26 -32.01 -11.83 33.82
N ALA A 27 -32.12 -11.52 32.53
CA ALA A 27 -30.95 -11.14 31.77
C ALA A 27 -30.26 -10.02 32.55
N ASP A 28 -28.98 -10.22 32.89
CA ASP A 28 -28.20 -9.18 33.55
C ASP A 28 -28.33 -7.87 32.79
N SER A 29 -28.38 -6.77 33.55
CA SER A 29 -28.29 -5.47 32.93
C SER A 29 -27.00 -5.36 32.13
N LEU A 30 -27.02 -4.58 31.04
CA LEU A 30 -25.83 -4.33 30.24
C LEU A 30 -24.68 -3.73 31.10
N GLU A 31 -25.03 -3.02 32.17
CA GLU A 31 -24.08 -2.45 33.13
C GLU A 31 -23.39 -3.50 34.00
N GLU A 32 -24.13 -4.49 34.50
CA GLU A 32 -23.54 -5.64 35.20
C GLU A 32 -22.61 -6.45 34.28
N GLN A 33 -23.00 -6.67 33.02
CA GLN A 33 -22.16 -7.36 32.04
C GLN A 33 -20.87 -6.56 31.73
N ARG A 34 -20.96 -5.23 31.63
CA ARG A 34 -19.78 -4.35 31.46
C ARG A 34 -18.81 -4.47 32.62
N ASN A 35 -19.30 -4.46 33.85
CA ASN A 35 -18.46 -4.59 35.05
C ASN A 35 -17.78 -5.97 35.11
N ARG A 36 -18.52 -7.05 34.84
CA ARG A 36 -17.94 -8.41 34.76
C ARG A 36 -16.92 -8.54 33.64
N TYR A 37 -17.14 -7.88 32.50
CA TYR A 37 -16.17 -7.85 31.39
C TYR A 37 -14.86 -7.15 31.78
N ALA A 38 -14.92 -6.08 32.58
CA ALA A 38 -13.73 -5.42 33.09
C ALA A 38 -12.97 -6.33 34.09
N GLN A 39 -13.70 -6.97 35.01
CA GLN A 39 -13.15 -7.88 36.01
C GLN A 39 -12.49 -9.12 35.38
N ILE A 40 -13.13 -9.77 34.40
CA ILE A 40 -12.54 -10.95 33.73
C ILE A 40 -11.27 -10.57 32.98
N LYS A 41 -11.21 -9.39 32.36
CA LYS A 41 -9.97 -8.90 31.72
C LYS A 41 -8.85 -8.71 32.73
N GLN A 42 -9.14 -8.11 33.88
CA GLN A 42 -8.16 -7.93 34.95
C GLN A 42 -7.66 -9.28 35.50
N ALA A 43 -8.55 -10.23 35.73
CA ALA A 43 -8.19 -11.59 36.15
C ALA A 43 -7.28 -12.27 35.11
N TRP A 44 -7.62 -12.12 33.82
CA TRP A 44 -6.84 -12.69 32.72
C TRP A 44 -5.45 -12.05 32.59
N ASP A 45 -5.35 -10.72 32.73
CA ASP A 45 -4.07 -10.00 32.72
C ASP A 45 -3.17 -10.44 33.89
N ASN A 46 -3.77 -10.79 35.03
CA ASN A 46 -3.09 -11.33 36.22
C ASN A 46 -2.90 -12.86 36.19
N ARG A 47 -3.24 -13.55 35.09
CA ARG A 47 -3.15 -15.02 34.95
C ARG A 47 -3.96 -15.82 35.99
N GLN A 48 -5.03 -15.25 36.53
CA GLN A 48 -5.98 -15.93 37.42
C GLN A 48 -6.98 -16.75 36.59
N MET A 49 -6.49 -17.85 35.99
CA MET A 49 -7.25 -18.60 34.97
C MET A 49 -8.47 -19.34 35.54
N ASP A 50 -8.44 -19.72 36.81
CA ASP A 50 -9.58 -20.25 37.56
C ASP A 50 -10.75 -19.26 37.58
N VAL A 51 -10.47 -17.98 37.85
CA VAL A 51 -11.46 -16.90 37.81
C VAL A 51 -11.96 -16.67 36.38
N VAL A 52 -11.06 -16.68 35.39
CA VAL A 52 -11.44 -16.52 33.98
C VAL A 52 -12.40 -17.62 33.53
N GLU A 53 -12.06 -18.89 33.79
CA GLU A 53 -12.89 -20.05 33.42
C GLU A 53 -14.28 -19.98 34.06
N GLN A 54 -14.36 -19.57 35.33
CA GLN A 54 -15.63 -19.38 36.02
C GLN A 54 -16.49 -18.26 35.41
N MET A 55 -15.87 -17.16 34.97
CA MET A 55 -16.58 -15.97 34.48
C MET A 55 -17.00 -16.07 33.00
N MET A 56 -16.26 -16.84 32.17
CA MET A 56 -16.50 -16.93 30.73
C MET A 56 -17.96 -17.28 30.35
N PRO A 57 -18.60 -18.32 30.92
CA PRO A 57 -19.96 -18.71 30.51
C PRO A 57 -21.02 -17.62 30.75
N GLY A 58 -20.83 -16.77 31.76
CA GLY A 58 -21.76 -15.70 32.15
C GLY A 58 -21.68 -14.42 31.31
N LEU A 59 -20.84 -14.41 30.27
CA LEU A 59 -20.66 -13.28 29.37
C LEU A 59 -21.07 -13.57 27.93
N LYS A 60 -21.63 -14.74 27.60
CA LYS A 60 -21.97 -15.13 26.21
C LYS A 60 -22.86 -14.15 25.47
N ASP A 61 -23.80 -13.52 26.16
CA ASP A 61 -24.73 -12.54 25.57
C ASP A 61 -24.15 -11.11 25.49
N TYR A 62 -22.95 -10.89 26.06
CA TYR A 62 -22.32 -9.58 26.05
C TYR A 62 -21.68 -9.30 24.67
N PRO A 63 -21.90 -8.12 24.05
CA PRO A 63 -21.44 -7.84 22.69
C PRO A 63 -19.94 -8.03 22.42
N LEU A 64 -19.09 -7.91 23.45
CA LEU A 64 -17.63 -8.09 23.32
C LEU A 64 -17.15 -9.51 23.70
N TYR A 65 -18.05 -10.44 23.97
CA TYR A 65 -17.70 -11.83 24.25
C TYR A 65 -16.82 -12.48 23.17
N PRO A 66 -17.05 -12.25 21.85
CA PRO A 66 -16.16 -12.79 20.81
C PRO A 66 -14.70 -12.36 20.92
N TYR A 67 -14.40 -11.23 21.59
CA TYR A 67 -13.03 -10.82 21.87
C TYR A 67 -12.38 -11.66 22.98
N LEU A 68 -13.16 -12.16 23.95
CA LEU A 68 -12.68 -13.09 24.97
C LEU A 68 -12.41 -14.47 24.36
N GLU A 69 -13.32 -14.95 23.51
CA GLU A 69 -13.10 -16.19 22.75
C GLU A 69 -11.85 -16.11 21.87
N TYR A 70 -11.67 -14.99 21.17
CA TYR A 70 -10.43 -14.74 20.41
C TYR A 70 -9.20 -14.85 21.30
N ARG A 71 -9.21 -14.17 22.47
CA ARG A 71 -8.09 -14.20 23.42
C ARG A 71 -7.79 -15.64 23.86
N GLN A 72 -8.82 -16.40 24.24
CA GLN A 72 -8.71 -17.82 24.63
C GLN A 72 -8.05 -18.67 23.55
N ILE A 73 -8.52 -18.54 22.31
CA ILE A 73 -7.99 -19.30 21.17
C ILE A 73 -6.53 -18.92 20.92
N THR A 74 -6.20 -17.63 21.00
CA THR A 74 -4.85 -17.15 20.68
C THR A 74 -3.82 -17.36 21.79
N ASP A 75 -4.24 -17.50 23.05
CA ASP A 75 -3.36 -17.78 24.19
C ASP A 75 -2.71 -19.16 24.07
N ASP A 76 -3.37 -20.12 23.44
CA ASP A 76 -2.88 -21.49 23.22
C ASP A 76 -2.89 -21.89 21.74
N LEU A 77 -2.66 -20.92 20.84
CA LEU A 77 -2.81 -21.12 19.39
C LEU A 77 -1.98 -22.29 18.85
N MET A 78 -0.85 -22.61 19.48
CA MET A 78 0.05 -23.70 19.08
C MET A 78 -0.55 -25.09 19.29
N ASN A 79 -1.51 -25.24 20.20
CA ASN A 79 -2.18 -26.50 20.49
C ASN A 79 -3.64 -26.53 19.99
N GLN A 80 -4.16 -25.40 19.49
CA GLN A 80 -5.52 -25.34 18.95
C GLN A 80 -5.71 -26.30 17.75
N PRO A 81 -6.79 -27.10 17.73
CA PRO A 81 -7.16 -27.88 16.57
C PRO A 81 -7.84 -26.99 15.51
N THR A 82 -7.65 -27.34 14.25
CA THR A 82 -8.15 -26.58 13.09
C THR A 82 -9.66 -26.35 13.13
N ILE A 83 -10.43 -27.28 13.70
CA ILE A 83 -11.88 -27.18 13.80
C ILE A 83 -12.32 -26.03 14.73
N THR A 84 -11.61 -25.82 15.85
CA THR A 84 -11.93 -24.74 16.79
C THR A 84 -11.77 -23.38 16.13
N VAL A 85 -10.65 -23.18 15.42
CA VAL A 85 -10.39 -21.92 14.71
C VAL A 85 -11.37 -21.72 13.57
N THR A 86 -11.65 -22.77 12.80
CA THR A 86 -12.66 -22.74 11.71
C THR A 86 -14.01 -22.29 12.23
N ASN A 87 -14.48 -22.88 13.33
CA ASN A 87 -15.77 -22.56 13.91
C ASN A 87 -15.83 -21.11 14.40
N PHE A 88 -14.80 -20.64 15.10
CA PHE A 88 -14.73 -19.27 15.58
C PHE A 88 -14.75 -18.24 14.44
N VAL A 89 -13.95 -18.47 13.37
CA VAL A 89 -13.90 -17.56 12.21
C VAL A 89 -15.25 -17.52 11.48
N ARG A 90 -15.90 -18.67 11.29
CA ARG A 90 -17.21 -18.75 10.63
C ARG A 90 -18.34 -18.13 11.45
N ALA A 91 -18.30 -18.28 12.77
CA ALA A 91 -19.28 -17.69 13.68
C ALA A 91 -19.18 -16.15 13.75
N ASN A 92 -18.00 -15.58 13.42
CA ASN A 92 -17.70 -14.17 13.61
C ASN A 92 -17.23 -13.45 12.32
N PRO A 93 -18.02 -13.41 11.23
CA PRO A 93 -17.58 -12.91 9.91
C PRO A 93 -17.29 -11.40 9.85
N THR A 94 -17.91 -10.62 10.74
CA THR A 94 -17.75 -9.15 10.82
C THR A 94 -16.73 -8.73 11.88
N LEU A 95 -16.24 -9.66 12.70
CA LEU A 95 -15.29 -9.37 13.78
C LEU A 95 -13.87 -9.17 13.20
N PRO A 96 -13.26 -7.98 13.34
CA PRO A 96 -11.92 -7.73 12.79
C PRO A 96 -10.84 -8.73 13.23
N PRO A 97 -10.69 -9.09 14.53
CA PRO A 97 -9.69 -10.07 14.92
C PRO A 97 -9.93 -11.47 14.36
N ALA A 98 -11.19 -11.89 14.12
CA ALA A 98 -11.47 -13.16 13.46
C ALA A 98 -10.94 -13.21 12.01
N ARG A 99 -11.10 -12.11 11.25
CA ARG A 99 -10.54 -12.00 9.89
C ARG A 99 -9.02 -12.11 9.90
N THR A 100 -8.35 -11.49 10.87
CA THR A 100 -6.88 -11.60 11.01
C THR A 100 -6.44 -12.96 11.53
N LEU A 101 -7.26 -13.64 12.34
CA LEU A 101 -6.95 -14.96 12.91
C LEU A 101 -6.78 -16.00 11.81
N GLN A 102 -7.54 -15.90 10.71
CA GLN A 102 -7.39 -16.81 9.58
C GLN A 102 -5.95 -16.81 9.04
N SER A 103 -5.37 -15.63 8.77
CA SER A 103 -3.98 -15.55 8.30
C SER A 103 -2.97 -15.96 9.39
N ARG A 104 -3.24 -15.59 10.66
CA ARG A 104 -2.40 -15.99 11.79
C ARG A 104 -2.34 -17.50 11.97
N PHE A 105 -3.47 -18.19 11.81
CA PHE A 105 -3.53 -19.64 11.95
C PHE A 105 -2.96 -20.37 10.73
N VAL A 106 -3.06 -19.81 9.52
CA VAL A 106 -2.28 -20.31 8.35
C VAL A 106 -0.78 -20.33 8.66
N ASN A 107 -0.25 -19.26 9.28
CA ASN A 107 1.16 -19.22 9.67
C ASN A 107 1.48 -20.24 10.78
N GLU A 108 0.57 -20.48 11.72
CA GLU A 108 0.75 -21.52 12.74
C GLU A 108 0.75 -22.93 12.11
N LEU A 109 -0.15 -23.23 11.18
CA LEU A 109 -0.13 -24.51 10.45
C LEU A 109 1.15 -24.69 9.64
N ALA A 110 1.68 -23.61 9.05
CA ALA A 110 2.97 -23.62 8.37
C ALA A 110 4.15 -23.87 9.32
N ARG A 111 4.10 -23.32 10.54
CA ARG A 111 5.09 -23.58 11.60
C ARG A 111 5.08 -25.06 12.01
N ARG A 112 3.91 -25.69 12.01
CA ARG A 112 3.72 -27.13 12.26
C ARG A 112 4.09 -28.01 11.06
N GLU A 113 4.44 -27.42 9.92
CA GLU A 113 4.66 -28.10 8.63
C GLU A 113 3.44 -28.92 8.15
N ASP A 114 2.24 -28.58 8.64
CA ASP A 114 0.99 -29.23 8.27
C ASP A 114 0.45 -28.64 6.96
N TRP A 115 1.15 -28.92 5.85
CA TRP A 115 0.82 -28.36 4.54
C TRP A 115 -0.57 -28.79 4.02
N ARG A 116 -0.97 -30.03 4.32
CA ARG A 116 -2.30 -30.53 3.94
C ARG A 116 -3.40 -29.86 4.78
N GLY A 117 -3.20 -29.76 6.09
CA GLY A 117 -4.14 -29.08 6.98
C GLY A 117 -4.23 -27.58 6.70
N LEU A 118 -3.12 -26.94 6.31
CA LEU A 118 -3.11 -25.53 5.88
C LEU A 118 -4.05 -25.30 4.70
N LEU A 119 -3.95 -26.11 3.64
CA LEU A 119 -4.81 -25.97 2.46
C LEU A 119 -6.25 -26.41 2.72
N ALA A 120 -6.48 -27.33 3.65
CA ALA A 120 -7.84 -27.68 4.08
C ALA A 120 -8.50 -26.54 4.90
N PHE A 121 -7.72 -25.85 5.74
CA PHE A 121 -8.18 -24.72 6.55
C PHE A 121 -8.40 -23.46 5.72
N SER A 122 -7.47 -23.16 4.80
CA SER A 122 -7.51 -22.01 3.90
C SER A 122 -7.39 -22.48 2.45
N PRO A 123 -8.48 -22.98 1.85
CA PRO A 123 -8.48 -23.42 0.45
C PRO A 123 -8.27 -22.25 -0.52
N GLU A 124 -8.68 -21.05 -0.10
CA GLU A 124 -8.46 -19.80 -0.81
C GLU A 124 -7.19 -19.09 -0.33
N LYS A 125 -6.65 -18.22 -1.19
CA LYS A 125 -5.49 -17.38 -0.91
C LYS A 125 -5.74 -16.49 0.33
N PRO A 126 -4.89 -16.54 1.37
CA PRO A 126 -5.06 -15.76 2.58
C PRO A 126 -4.68 -14.27 2.40
N GLY A 127 -5.06 -13.43 3.35
CA GLY A 127 -4.95 -11.97 3.25
C GLY A 127 -3.52 -11.43 3.37
N THR A 128 -2.76 -11.84 4.38
CA THR A 128 -1.41 -11.29 4.64
C THR A 128 -0.35 -11.90 3.73
N THR A 129 0.68 -11.13 3.34
CA THR A 129 1.80 -11.62 2.51
C THR A 129 2.51 -12.83 3.11
N GLU A 130 2.73 -12.85 4.44
CA GLU A 130 3.37 -13.98 5.11
C GLU A 130 2.55 -15.27 4.95
N ALA A 131 1.24 -15.20 5.21
CA ALA A 131 0.33 -16.33 5.02
C ALA A 131 0.24 -16.75 3.56
N GLN A 132 0.32 -15.82 2.60
CA GLN A 132 0.36 -16.14 1.17
C GLN A 132 1.62 -16.92 0.81
N CYS A 133 2.78 -16.56 1.37
CA CYS A 133 4.02 -17.28 1.15
C CYS A 133 3.93 -18.72 1.66
N ASN A 134 3.37 -18.90 2.87
CA ASN A 134 3.10 -20.22 3.43
C ASN A 134 2.06 -21.02 2.62
N TYR A 135 1.00 -20.36 2.13
CA TYR A 135 -0.02 -20.98 1.29
C TYR A 135 0.56 -21.52 -0.03
N TYR A 136 1.34 -20.71 -0.75
CA TYR A 136 1.95 -21.19 -2.00
C TYR A 136 3.08 -22.21 -1.75
N TYR A 137 3.75 -22.14 -0.61
CA TYR A 137 4.67 -23.20 -0.20
C TYR A 137 3.92 -24.52 0.03
N ALA A 138 2.77 -24.47 0.72
CA ALA A 138 1.90 -25.64 0.92
C ALA A 138 1.39 -26.22 -0.40
N LYS A 139 1.01 -25.36 -1.37
CA LYS A 139 0.66 -25.76 -2.73
C LYS A 139 1.79 -26.55 -3.39
N TRP A 140 3.03 -26.04 -3.33
CA TRP A 140 4.20 -26.76 -3.83
C TRP A 140 4.40 -28.10 -3.12
N SER A 141 4.36 -28.13 -1.78
CA SER A 141 4.57 -29.33 -0.97
C SER A 141 3.52 -30.42 -1.19
N THR A 142 2.33 -30.05 -1.69
CA THR A 142 1.22 -30.99 -1.99
C THR A 142 1.06 -31.30 -3.48
N GLY A 143 2.03 -30.91 -4.32
CA GLY A 143 2.06 -31.25 -5.75
C GLY A 143 1.39 -30.24 -6.69
N GLN A 144 0.78 -29.17 -6.17
CA GLN A 144 0.15 -28.09 -6.96
C GLN A 144 1.19 -27.06 -7.41
N THR A 145 2.22 -27.54 -8.13
CA THR A 145 3.44 -26.76 -8.42
C THR A 145 3.20 -25.56 -9.32
N GLU A 146 2.34 -25.66 -10.33
CA GLU A 146 2.06 -24.55 -11.25
C GLU A 146 1.43 -23.35 -10.53
N GLU A 147 0.42 -23.59 -9.69
CA GLU A 147 -0.21 -22.54 -8.88
C GLU A 147 0.78 -21.93 -7.87
N ALA A 148 1.65 -22.76 -7.28
CA ALA A 148 2.72 -22.28 -6.41
C ALA A 148 3.67 -21.30 -7.13
N TRP A 149 4.02 -21.57 -8.39
CA TRP A 149 4.91 -20.70 -9.18
C TRP A 149 4.25 -19.40 -9.62
N GLN A 150 2.97 -19.43 -9.97
CA GLN A 150 2.20 -18.21 -10.23
C GLN A 150 2.19 -17.30 -8.99
N GLY A 151 1.91 -17.88 -7.82
CA GLY A 151 1.96 -17.19 -6.54
C GLY A 151 3.34 -16.67 -6.17
N ALA A 152 4.37 -17.50 -6.31
CA ALA A 152 5.76 -17.12 -6.07
C ALA A 152 6.18 -15.94 -6.95
N LYS A 153 5.86 -15.95 -8.25
CA LYS A 153 6.15 -14.84 -9.17
C LYS A 153 5.44 -13.55 -8.73
N ALA A 154 4.16 -13.63 -8.38
CA ALA A 154 3.41 -12.46 -7.90
C ALA A 154 3.99 -11.87 -6.60
N LEU A 155 4.45 -12.72 -5.69
CA LEU A 155 5.09 -12.32 -4.43
C LEU A 155 6.54 -11.84 -4.61
N TRP A 156 7.20 -12.24 -5.70
CA TRP A 156 8.59 -11.91 -6.01
C TRP A 156 8.74 -10.53 -6.65
N LEU A 157 7.82 -10.12 -7.53
CA LEU A 157 7.90 -8.89 -8.32
C LEU A 157 7.59 -7.63 -7.51
N THR A 158 8.43 -7.35 -6.50
CA THR A 158 8.39 -6.16 -5.65
C THR A 158 9.79 -5.75 -5.23
N GLY A 159 10.01 -4.44 -5.05
CA GLY A 159 11.27 -3.90 -4.52
C GLY A 159 11.37 -3.93 -3.00
N LYS A 160 10.31 -4.35 -2.30
CA LYS A 160 10.28 -4.47 -0.84
C LYS A 160 10.86 -5.81 -0.40
N SER A 161 11.50 -5.80 0.77
CA SER A 161 11.83 -7.04 1.47
C SER A 161 10.53 -7.75 1.86
N GLN A 162 10.43 -9.02 1.52
CA GLN A 162 9.27 -9.85 1.82
C GLN A 162 9.45 -10.54 3.18
N PRO A 163 8.38 -11.04 3.82
CA PRO A 163 8.50 -11.84 5.04
C PRO A 163 9.43 -13.05 4.83
N ASN A 164 10.16 -13.45 5.89
CA ASN A 164 11.08 -14.60 5.84
C ASN A 164 10.39 -15.91 5.41
N ALA A 165 9.08 -16.04 5.64
CA ALA A 165 8.28 -17.16 5.14
C ALA A 165 8.36 -17.35 3.61
N CYS A 166 8.61 -16.27 2.87
CA CYS A 166 8.75 -16.29 1.42
C CYS A 166 10.09 -16.85 0.94
N ASP A 167 11.13 -16.87 1.79
CA ASP A 167 12.46 -17.30 1.37
C ASP A 167 12.48 -18.77 0.97
N LYS A 168 11.80 -19.63 1.74
CA LYS A 168 11.64 -21.06 1.40
C LYS A 168 10.91 -21.22 0.06
N LEU A 169 9.82 -20.48 -0.16
CA LEU A 169 9.05 -20.50 -1.41
C LEU A 169 9.90 -20.06 -2.61
N PHE A 170 10.63 -18.95 -2.48
CA PHE A 170 11.50 -18.46 -3.55
C PHE A 170 12.67 -19.41 -3.83
N SER A 171 13.23 -20.03 -2.78
CA SER A 171 14.29 -21.02 -2.91
C SER A 171 13.82 -22.23 -3.72
N VAL A 172 12.67 -22.82 -3.39
CA VAL A 172 12.15 -23.99 -4.12
C VAL A 172 11.69 -23.61 -5.54
N TRP A 173 11.13 -22.42 -5.73
CA TRP A 173 10.79 -21.91 -7.06
C TRP A 173 12.02 -21.76 -7.96
N ARG A 174 13.11 -21.20 -7.41
CA ARG A 174 14.38 -21.10 -8.14
C ARG A 174 14.97 -22.48 -8.44
N ALA A 175 15.04 -23.37 -7.44
CA ALA A 175 15.58 -24.71 -7.59
C ALA A 175 14.82 -25.56 -8.62
N SER A 176 13.53 -25.26 -8.86
CA SER A 176 12.73 -25.94 -9.89
C SER A 176 13.14 -25.63 -11.34
N GLY A 177 13.97 -24.60 -11.56
CA GLY A 177 14.29 -24.09 -12.91
C GLY A 177 13.13 -23.37 -13.61
N LYS A 178 11.98 -23.18 -12.95
CA LYS A 178 10.81 -22.44 -13.49
C LYS A 178 10.83 -20.94 -13.18
N GLN A 179 11.84 -20.46 -12.46
CA GLN A 179 12.02 -19.03 -12.27
C GLN A 179 12.65 -18.43 -13.53
N ASP A 180 11.87 -17.61 -14.23
CA ASP A 180 12.34 -16.81 -15.36
C ASP A 180 13.52 -15.90 -14.92
N PRO A 181 14.70 -16.00 -15.55
CA PRO A 181 15.83 -15.14 -15.23
C PRO A 181 15.52 -13.64 -15.37
N LEU A 182 14.63 -13.26 -16.29
CA LEU A 182 14.19 -11.87 -16.43
C LEU A 182 13.37 -11.41 -15.21
N ALA A 183 12.58 -12.29 -14.59
CA ALA A 183 11.89 -11.96 -13.34
C ALA A 183 12.86 -11.75 -12.18
N TYR A 184 14.01 -12.44 -12.18
CA TYR A 184 15.07 -12.22 -11.20
C TYR A 184 15.67 -10.81 -11.35
N LEU A 185 16.05 -10.44 -12.58
CA LEU A 185 16.54 -9.10 -12.89
C LEU A 185 15.51 -8.01 -12.58
N GLU A 186 14.24 -8.26 -12.90
CA GLU A 186 13.17 -7.29 -12.63
C GLU A 186 13.03 -6.99 -11.13
N ARG A 187 13.21 -7.99 -10.26
CA ARG A 187 13.21 -7.74 -8.80
C ARG A 187 14.38 -6.87 -8.35
N ILE A 188 15.57 -7.06 -8.93
CA ILE A 188 16.72 -6.18 -8.68
C ILE A 188 16.39 -4.74 -9.07
N ARG A 189 15.81 -4.56 -10.26
CA ARG A 189 15.42 -3.25 -10.75
C ARG A 189 14.36 -2.58 -9.86
N LEU A 190 13.34 -3.33 -9.44
CA LEU A 190 12.32 -2.86 -8.52
C LEU A 190 12.91 -2.48 -7.16
N ALA A 191 13.84 -3.27 -6.63
CA ALA A 191 14.53 -2.99 -5.37
C ALA A 191 15.36 -1.70 -5.47
N MET A 192 16.10 -1.53 -6.57
CA MET A 192 16.86 -0.30 -6.84
C MET A 192 15.92 0.92 -6.92
N LYS A 193 14.80 0.80 -7.66
CA LYS A 193 13.79 1.86 -7.78
C LYS A 193 13.15 2.23 -6.44
N ALA A 194 12.96 1.25 -5.56
CA ALA A 194 12.45 1.44 -4.21
C ALA A 194 13.50 2.00 -3.22
N GLY A 195 14.76 2.16 -3.64
CA GLY A 195 15.87 2.56 -2.77
C GLY A 195 16.33 1.46 -1.81
N ASN A 196 15.92 0.20 -2.02
CA ASN A 196 16.28 -0.94 -1.18
C ASN A 196 17.61 -1.55 -1.64
N THR A 197 18.70 -0.82 -1.41
CA THR A 197 20.05 -1.17 -1.87
C THR A 197 20.55 -2.46 -1.20
N GLY A 198 20.18 -2.72 0.06
CA GLY A 198 20.49 -3.98 0.74
C GLY A 198 19.92 -5.20 0.02
N LEU A 199 18.66 -5.13 -0.42
CA LEU A 199 18.05 -6.21 -1.22
C LEU A 199 18.73 -6.35 -2.59
N VAL A 200 19.09 -5.25 -3.24
CA VAL A 200 19.87 -5.28 -4.50
C VAL A 200 21.18 -6.04 -4.30
N THR A 201 21.93 -5.76 -3.23
CA THR A 201 23.18 -6.44 -2.93
C THR A 201 22.99 -7.94 -2.70
N VAL A 202 21.96 -8.33 -1.92
CA VAL A 202 21.65 -9.75 -1.66
C VAL A 202 21.33 -10.48 -2.96
N LEU A 203 20.43 -9.91 -3.79
CA LEU A 203 20.02 -10.51 -5.05
C LEU A 203 21.19 -10.59 -6.06
N ALA A 204 22.03 -9.56 -6.13
CA ALA A 204 23.17 -9.54 -7.02
C ALA A 204 24.24 -10.58 -6.65
N ARG A 205 24.47 -10.85 -5.35
CA ARG A 205 25.39 -11.92 -4.92
C ARG A 205 24.90 -13.31 -5.32
N GLN A 206 23.59 -13.49 -5.40
CA GLN A 206 22.95 -14.76 -5.76
C GLN A 206 22.47 -14.76 -7.21
N MET A 207 23.04 -13.94 -8.09
CA MET A 207 22.54 -13.78 -9.46
C MET A 207 22.60 -15.09 -10.26
N PRO A 208 21.67 -15.33 -11.21
CA PRO A 208 21.81 -16.44 -12.16
C PRO A 208 23.12 -16.35 -12.94
N ALA A 209 23.70 -17.51 -13.30
CA ALA A 209 25.02 -17.59 -13.91
C ALA A 209 25.17 -16.73 -15.18
N GLU A 210 24.10 -16.62 -15.97
CA GLU A 210 24.04 -15.81 -17.19
C GLU A 210 24.25 -14.30 -16.97
N TYR A 211 23.96 -13.77 -15.77
CA TYR A 211 24.15 -12.35 -15.42
C TYR A 211 25.26 -12.13 -14.40
N GLN A 212 25.97 -13.17 -13.97
CA GLN A 212 26.99 -13.08 -12.92
C GLN A 212 28.09 -12.05 -13.25
N THR A 213 28.36 -11.83 -14.54
CA THR A 213 29.36 -10.86 -15.03
C THR A 213 29.05 -9.40 -14.64
N ILE A 214 27.78 -9.04 -14.44
CA ILE A 214 27.37 -7.69 -14.06
C ILE A 214 27.02 -7.54 -12.57
N ALA A 215 27.06 -8.62 -11.79
CA ALA A 215 26.69 -8.63 -10.38
C ALA A 215 27.51 -7.63 -9.54
N SER A 216 28.85 -7.63 -9.70
CA SER A 216 29.74 -6.70 -8.98
C SER A 216 29.45 -5.24 -9.34
N ALA A 217 29.16 -4.96 -10.61
CA ALA A 217 28.83 -3.63 -11.09
C ALA A 217 27.49 -3.14 -10.49
N ILE A 218 26.49 -4.02 -10.38
CA ILE A 218 25.21 -3.73 -9.73
C ILE A 218 25.40 -3.41 -8.24
N ILE A 219 26.21 -4.20 -7.53
CA ILE A 219 26.49 -3.96 -6.10
C ILE A 219 27.15 -2.59 -5.91
N THR A 220 28.16 -2.29 -6.74
CA THR A 220 28.86 -1.01 -6.70
C THR A 220 27.91 0.16 -6.97
N LEU A 221 27.05 0.02 -7.98
CA LEU A 221 26.05 1.02 -8.34
C LEU A 221 25.00 1.25 -7.23
N ALA A 222 24.59 0.19 -6.55
CA ALA A 222 23.63 0.26 -5.45
C ALA A 222 24.22 0.96 -4.22
N ASN A 223 25.51 0.73 -3.94
CA ASN A 223 26.19 1.35 -2.80
C ASN A 223 26.48 2.83 -3.02
N ASP A 224 26.80 3.22 -4.26
CA ASP A 224 27.12 4.60 -4.59
C ASP A 224 26.69 4.96 -6.03
N PRO A 225 25.67 5.83 -6.20
CA PRO A 225 25.16 6.22 -7.52
C PRO A 225 26.17 7.04 -8.35
N ASN A 226 27.24 7.56 -7.76
CA ASN A 226 28.31 8.24 -8.51
C ASN A 226 29.02 7.28 -9.50
N ASN A 227 28.90 5.97 -9.29
CA ASN A 227 29.45 4.95 -10.19
C ASN A 227 28.60 4.70 -11.45
N VAL A 228 27.51 5.45 -11.68
CA VAL A 228 26.58 5.23 -12.80
C VAL A 228 27.26 5.28 -14.17
N LEU A 229 28.20 6.20 -14.39
CA LEU A 229 28.91 6.29 -15.66
C LEU A 229 29.87 5.11 -15.86
N THR A 230 30.56 4.68 -14.80
CA THR A 230 31.41 3.48 -14.83
C THR A 230 30.59 2.25 -15.15
N PHE A 231 29.48 2.04 -14.44
CA PHE A 231 28.52 0.96 -14.70
C PHE A 231 28.05 0.97 -16.16
N ALA A 232 27.68 2.14 -16.68
CA ALA A 232 27.22 2.31 -18.06
C ALA A 232 28.30 2.00 -19.12
N ARG A 233 29.58 2.15 -18.80
CA ARG A 233 30.70 1.86 -19.71
C ARG A 233 31.17 0.40 -19.65
N THR A 234 31.07 -0.23 -18.49
CA THR A 234 31.59 -1.59 -18.25
C THR A 234 30.54 -2.68 -18.42
N THR A 235 29.26 -2.31 -18.53
CA THR A 235 28.16 -3.26 -18.76
C THR A 235 27.58 -3.10 -20.17
N GLY A 236 27.20 -4.22 -20.79
CA GLY A 236 26.58 -4.20 -22.12
C GLY A 236 25.23 -3.45 -22.09
N ALA A 237 24.99 -2.59 -23.08
CA ALA A 237 23.77 -1.80 -23.15
C ALA A 237 22.54 -2.67 -23.45
N THR A 238 21.69 -2.85 -22.45
CA THR A 238 20.43 -3.59 -22.50
C THR A 238 19.32 -2.77 -21.85
N ASP A 239 18.06 -3.15 -22.04
CA ASP A 239 16.96 -2.44 -21.36
C ASP A 239 17.05 -2.54 -19.83
N PHE A 240 17.62 -3.63 -19.30
CA PHE A 240 17.89 -3.77 -17.87
C PHE A 240 18.96 -2.78 -17.39
N THR A 241 20.14 -2.74 -18.03
CA THR A 241 21.23 -1.84 -17.60
C THR A 241 20.86 -0.38 -17.78
N ARG A 242 20.12 -0.02 -18.84
CA ARG A 242 19.59 1.34 -19.05
C ARG A 242 18.65 1.76 -17.92
N GLN A 243 17.73 0.88 -17.51
CA GLN A 243 16.81 1.17 -16.41
C GLN A 243 17.53 1.28 -15.06
N MET A 244 18.51 0.40 -14.79
CA MET A 244 19.35 0.49 -13.59
C MET A 244 20.16 1.79 -13.55
N ALA A 245 20.77 2.17 -14.68
CA ALA A 245 21.51 3.41 -14.81
C ALA A 245 20.59 4.62 -14.61
N ALA A 246 19.38 4.63 -15.17
CA ALA A 246 18.43 5.73 -14.99
C ALA A 246 18.01 5.91 -13.51
N VAL A 247 17.81 4.83 -12.76
CA VAL A 247 17.50 4.89 -11.32
C VAL A 247 18.68 5.43 -10.51
N ALA A 248 19.90 4.94 -10.79
CA ALA A 248 21.10 5.44 -10.14
C ALA A 248 21.36 6.92 -10.49
N PHE A 249 21.17 7.30 -11.76
CA PHE A 249 21.26 8.67 -12.23
C PHE A 249 20.26 9.60 -11.53
N ALA A 250 19.04 9.14 -11.28
CA ALA A 250 18.08 9.90 -10.48
C ALA A 250 18.51 10.11 -9.02
N SER A 251 19.29 9.18 -8.47
CA SER A 251 19.89 9.30 -7.14
C SER A 251 21.10 10.24 -7.16
N LEU A 252 21.95 10.16 -8.19
CA LEU A 252 23.03 11.12 -8.43
C LEU A 252 22.48 12.55 -8.56
N ALA A 253 21.47 12.77 -9.40
CA ALA A 253 20.87 14.09 -9.60
C ALA A 253 20.26 14.68 -8.32
N ARG A 254 19.85 13.83 -7.36
CA ARG A 254 19.42 14.27 -6.02
C ARG A 254 20.56 14.86 -5.20
N GLN A 255 21.76 14.30 -5.35
CA GLN A 255 22.95 14.71 -4.61
C GLN A 255 23.61 15.91 -5.28
N ASP A 256 23.75 15.87 -6.61
CA ASP A 256 24.39 16.90 -7.42
C ASP A 256 23.71 16.99 -8.79
N ALA A 257 22.88 18.03 -8.94
CA ALA A 257 22.14 18.28 -10.16
C ALA A 257 23.04 18.69 -11.33
N GLU A 258 24.14 19.40 -11.05
CA GLU A 258 25.03 19.92 -12.08
C GLU A 258 25.92 18.81 -12.64
N ASN A 259 26.47 17.97 -11.77
CA ASN A 259 27.19 16.77 -12.20
C ASN A 259 26.28 15.88 -13.07
N ALA A 260 25.05 15.64 -12.63
CA ALA A 260 24.09 14.87 -13.42
C ALA A 260 23.79 15.53 -14.79
N ARG A 261 23.61 16.86 -14.83
CA ARG A 261 23.40 17.63 -16.08
C ARG A 261 24.54 17.40 -17.07
N LEU A 262 25.78 17.55 -16.60
CA LEU A 262 27.00 17.41 -17.42
C LEU A 262 27.26 15.96 -17.83
N MET A 263 26.76 14.99 -17.07
CA MET A 263 26.95 13.55 -17.35
C MET A 263 26.05 13.01 -18.47
N ILE A 264 24.92 13.66 -18.79
CA ILE A 264 23.93 13.17 -19.76
C ILE A 264 24.57 12.75 -21.10
N PRO A 265 25.40 13.57 -21.78
CA PRO A 265 25.97 13.19 -23.08
C PRO A 265 26.81 11.90 -23.00
N SER A 266 27.60 11.75 -21.94
CA SER A 266 28.44 10.56 -21.74
C SER A 266 27.59 9.32 -21.47
N LEU A 267 26.50 9.45 -20.73
CA LEU A 267 25.60 8.34 -20.43
C LEU A 267 24.80 7.90 -21.67
N VAL A 268 24.34 8.86 -22.47
CA VAL A 268 23.67 8.61 -23.76
C VAL A 268 24.59 7.84 -24.70
N GLN A 269 25.85 8.27 -24.82
CA GLN A 269 26.84 7.59 -25.65
C GLN A 269 27.13 6.17 -25.15
N ALA A 270 27.39 6.00 -23.85
CA ALA A 270 27.78 4.72 -23.27
C ALA A 270 26.69 3.64 -23.40
N GLN A 271 25.42 4.01 -23.21
CA GLN A 271 24.29 3.07 -23.24
C GLN A 271 23.46 3.12 -24.53
N LYS A 272 23.91 3.90 -25.53
CA LYS A 272 23.23 4.11 -26.81
C LYS A 272 21.74 4.44 -26.59
N LEU A 273 21.49 5.43 -25.73
CA LEU A 273 20.14 5.80 -25.34
C LEU A 273 19.39 6.43 -26.52
N ASN A 274 18.11 6.09 -26.66
CA ASN A 274 17.23 6.74 -27.62
C ASN A 274 16.74 8.11 -27.11
N GLU A 275 15.99 8.85 -27.93
CA GLU A 275 15.48 10.18 -27.57
C GLU A 275 14.58 10.16 -26.33
N GLU A 276 13.71 9.16 -26.18
CA GLU A 276 12.82 9.02 -25.02
C GLU A 276 13.62 8.81 -23.73
N GLN A 277 14.60 7.89 -23.76
CA GLN A 277 15.50 7.62 -22.65
C GLN A 277 16.36 8.84 -22.30
N THR A 278 16.83 9.57 -23.31
CA THR A 278 17.57 10.82 -23.12
C THR A 278 16.70 11.90 -22.47
N GLN A 279 15.45 12.05 -22.93
CA GLN A 279 14.50 12.98 -22.36
C GLN A 279 14.15 12.61 -20.91
N ALA A 280 14.06 11.32 -20.56
CA ALA A 280 13.86 10.90 -19.18
C ALA A 280 15.02 11.35 -18.25
N LEU A 281 16.27 11.30 -18.72
CA LEU A 281 17.41 11.84 -17.96
C LEU A 281 17.32 13.37 -17.82
N ARG A 282 16.93 14.06 -18.90
CA ARG A 282 16.72 15.52 -18.86
C ARG A 282 15.65 15.91 -17.85
N ASP A 283 14.52 15.21 -17.85
CA ASP A 283 13.42 15.43 -16.92
C ASP A 283 13.87 15.23 -15.46
N ILE A 284 14.68 14.20 -15.18
CA ILE A 284 15.26 13.94 -13.86
C ILE A 284 16.07 15.13 -13.35
N VAL A 285 16.95 15.69 -14.18
CA VAL A 285 17.77 16.86 -13.80
C VAL A 285 16.91 18.12 -13.72
N ALA A 286 15.96 18.33 -14.64
CA ALA A 286 15.06 19.47 -14.61
C ALA A 286 14.25 19.55 -13.31
N TRP A 287 13.84 18.40 -12.75
CA TRP A 287 13.20 18.32 -11.43
C TRP A 287 14.07 18.85 -10.29
N ARG A 288 15.40 18.80 -10.43
CA ARG A 288 16.38 19.24 -9.43
C ARG A 288 16.71 20.71 -9.55
N LEU A 289 16.59 21.28 -10.74
CA LEU A 289 16.82 22.69 -11.02
C LEU A 289 15.57 23.55 -10.75
N MET A 290 14.79 23.18 -9.73
CA MET A 290 13.55 23.90 -9.34
C MET A 290 13.75 24.87 -8.15
N GLY A 291 14.97 24.99 -7.65
CA GLY A 291 15.36 25.86 -6.54
C GLY A 291 15.61 27.32 -6.95
N SER A 292 15.86 28.17 -5.95
CA SER A 292 16.19 29.59 -6.13
C SER A 292 17.69 29.85 -6.36
N ASP A 293 18.52 28.84 -6.15
CA ASP A 293 19.99 28.83 -6.25
C ASP A 293 20.50 28.49 -7.68
N VAL A 294 19.59 28.32 -8.63
CA VAL A 294 19.87 27.92 -10.01
C VAL A 294 20.48 29.08 -10.80
N THR A 295 21.57 28.83 -11.51
CA THR A 295 22.22 29.84 -12.39
C THR A 295 21.42 30.10 -13.67
N ASP A 296 21.71 31.20 -14.37
CA ASP A 296 21.05 31.51 -15.66
C ASP A 296 21.29 30.42 -16.72
N GLU A 297 22.48 29.84 -16.76
CA GLU A 297 22.80 28.73 -17.67
C GLU A 297 21.93 27.49 -17.35
N GLN A 298 21.86 27.13 -16.07
CA GLN A 298 21.06 26.00 -15.61
C GLN A 298 19.56 26.24 -15.83
N ALA A 299 19.07 27.46 -15.61
CA ALA A 299 17.68 27.83 -15.84
C ALA A 299 17.32 27.73 -17.33
N LYS A 300 18.18 28.22 -18.23
CA LYS A 300 18.01 28.10 -19.68
C LYS A 300 18.00 26.63 -20.12
N TRP A 301 18.94 25.83 -19.60
CA TRP A 301 19.02 24.41 -19.88
C TRP A 301 17.76 23.66 -19.40
N ARG A 302 17.32 23.93 -18.17
CA ARG A 302 16.11 23.34 -17.59
C ARG A 302 14.90 23.66 -18.44
N ASP A 303 14.72 24.91 -18.84
CA ASP A 303 13.54 25.33 -19.59
C ASP A 303 13.53 24.70 -21.00
N ASP A 304 14.67 24.56 -21.69
CA ASP A 304 14.77 23.78 -22.95
C ASP A 304 14.40 22.30 -22.73
N ALA A 305 14.90 21.69 -21.65
CA ALA A 305 14.56 20.31 -21.30
C ALA A 305 13.05 20.13 -21.08
N ILE A 306 12.40 21.04 -20.34
CA ILE A 306 10.96 20.99 -20.05
C ILE A 306 10.14 21.24 -21.32
N MET A 307 10.59 22.11 -22.22
CA MET A 307 9.88 22.38 -23.49
C MET A 307 9.74 21.12 -24.36
N ARG A 308 10.70 20.18 -24.27
CA ARG A 308 10.71 18.90 -24.98
C ARG A 308 10.04 17.76 -24.20
N SER A 309 9.71 17.99 -22.93
CA SER A 309 9.16 16.96 -22.04
C SER A 309 7.69 16.66 -22.35
N GLN A 310 7.30 15.40 -22.12
CA GLN A 310 5.91 14.95 -22.09
C GLN A 310 5.38 14.78 -20.65
N SER A 311 6.22 15.08 -19.64
CA SER A 311 5.87 14.91 -18.24
C SER A 311 4.96 16.04 -17.76
N THR A 312 3.67 15.73 -17.64
CA THR A 312 2.66 16.67 -17.14
C THR A 312 3.06 17.23 -15.78
N SER A 313 3.48 16.37 -14.85
CA SER A 313 3.85 16.79 -13.49
C SER A 313 5.07 17.73 -13.46
N LEU A 314 6.02 17.54 -14.39
CA LEU A 314 7.18 18.42 -14.53
C LEU A 314 6.77 19.81 -15.07
N ILE A 315 5.93 19.83 -16.11
CA ILE A 315 5.39 21.10 -16.66
C ILE A 315 4.59 21.83 -15.58
N GLU A 316 3.71 21.13 -14.86
CA GLU A 316 2.96 21.69 -13.74
C GLU A 316 3.88 22.24 -12.63
N ARG A 317 4.99 21.56 -12.32
CA ARG A 317 5.98 22.08 -11.35
C ARG A 317 6.58 23.39 -11.85
N ARG A 318 6.86 23.51 -13.14
CA ARG A 318 7.38 24.73 -13.77
C ARG A 318 6.35 25.87 -13.82
N VAL A 319 5.06 25.55 -14.00
CA VAL A 319 3.95 26.51 -13.82
C VAL A 319 3.92 27.03 -12.39
N ARG A 320 3.99 26.13 -11.38
CA ARG A 320 4.03 26.52 -9.96
C ARG A 320 5.24 27.38 -9.63
N MET A 321 6.38 27.17 -10.27
CA MET A 321 7.54 28.05 -10.14
C MET A 321 7.22 29.46 -10.63
N ALA A 322 6.62 29.61 -11.82
CA ALA A 322 6.24 30.92 -12.35
C ALA A 322 5.23 31.65 -11.43
N LEU A 323 4.29 30.89 -10.86
CA LEU A 323 3.36 31.43 -9.85
C LEU A 323 4.09 31.90 -8.59
N GLY A 324 5.04 31.11 -8.08
CA GLY A 324 5.79 31.42 -6.87
C GLY A 324 6.70 32.64 -6.99
N THR A 325 7.16 32.97 -8.20
CA THR A 325 8.02 34.14 -8.46
C THR A 325 7.27 35.34 -9.06
N GLY A 326 5.96 35.24 -9.28
CA GLY A 326 5.18 36.30 -9.93
C GLY A 326 5.50 36.49 -11.42
N ASP A 327 6.13 35.53 -12.08
CA ASP A 327 6.49 35.59 -13.50
C ASP A 327 5.26 35.41 -14.40
N ARG A 328 4.63 36.55 -14.78
CA ARG A 328 3.41 36.56 -15.62
C ARG A 328 3.66 36.00 -17.02
N ARG A 329 4.82 36.29 -17.63
CA ARG A 329 5.17 35.80 -18.96
C ARG A 329 5.37 34.29 -18.92
N GLY A 330 6.13 33.80 -17.94
CA GLY A 330 6.33 32.37 -17.71
C GLY A 330 5.03 31.64 -17.40
N LEU A 331 4.16 32.20 -16.55
CA LEU A 331 2.86 31.60 -16.25
C LEU A 331 2.08 31.34 -17.54
N ASN A 332 1.95 32.33 -18.42
CA ASN A 332 1.27 32.15 -19.70
C ASN A 332 1.95 31.09 -20.59
N THR A 333 3.29 31.13 -20.69
CA THR A 333 4.03 30.17 -21.51
C THR A 333 3.82 28.74 -21.03
N TRP A 334 4.07 28.47 -19.73
CA TRP A 334 4.04 27.11 -19.20
C TRP A 334 2.63 26.56 -19.03
N LEU A 335 1.64 27.41 -18.72
CA LEU A 335 0.24 26.99 -18.65
C LEU A 335 -0.26 26.54 -20.04
N ALA A 336 0.18 27.21 -21.11
CA ALA A 336 -0.16 26.81 -22.48
C ALA A 336 0.45 25.45 -22.87
N ARG A 337 1.61 25.07 -22.29
CA ARG A 337 2.28 23.78 -22.53
C ARG A 337 1.63 22.59 -21.83
N LEU A 338 0.74 22.81 -20.87
CA LEU A 338 0.00 21.70 -20.25
C LEU A 338 -0.84 20.95 -21.30
N PRO A 339 -0.89 19.61 -21.24
CA PRO A 339 -1.79 18.83 -22.09
C PRO A 339 -3.26 19.13 -21.72
N MET A 340 -4.18 18.79 -22.62
CA MET A 340 -5.59 19.17 -22.48
C MET A 340 -6.21 18.62 -21.19
N GLU A 341 -5.90 17.36 -20.86
CA GLU A 341 -6.39 16.66 -19.67
C GLU A 341 -5.93 17.35 -18.38
N ALA A 342 -4.70 17.90 -18.39
CA ALA A 342 -4.21 18.66 -17.25
C ALA A 342 -4.95 19.99 -17.13
N LYS A 343 -5.18 20.72 -18.24
CA LYS A 343 -5.87 22.03 -18.23
C LYS A 343 -7.27 21.99 -17.62
N GLU A 344 -7.91 20.83 -17.57
CA GLU A 344 -9.22 20.65 -16.92
C GLU A 344 -9.20 20.71 -15.38
N LYS A 345 -8.02 20.58 -14.75
CA LYS A 345 -7.88 20.71 -13.30
C LYS A 345 -8.27 22.10 -12.82
N ASP A 346 -8.94 22.15 -11.67
CA ASP A 346 -9.50 23.39 -11.14
C ASP A 346 -8.43 24.49 -10.94
N GLU A 347 -7.21 24.12 -10.50
CA GLU A 347 -6.07 25.05 -10.40
C GLU A 347 -5.75 25.73 -11.73
N TRP A 348 -5.64 24.97 -12.81
CA TRP A 348 -5.19 25.48 -14.10
C TRP A 348 -6.28 26.26 -14.81
N ARG A 349 -7.55 25.88 -14.62
CA ARG A 349 -8.71 26.69 -15.02
C ARG A 349 -8.73 28.04 -14.30
N TYR A 350 -8.49 28.06 -12.99
CA TYR A 350 -8.44 29.31 -12.24
C TYR A 350 -7.30 30.22 -12.71
N TRP A 351 -6.09 29.68 -12.87
CA TRP A 351 -4.94 30.47 -13.33
C TRP A 351 -5.07 30.91 -14.79
N GLN A 352 -5.77 30.14 -15.63
CA GLN A 352 -6.15 30.56 -16.98
C GLN A 352 -7.11 31.76 -16.93
N ALA A 353 -8.12 31.73 -16.07
CA ALA A 353 -9.01 32.87 -15.86
C ALA A 353 -8.26 34.10 -15.34
N ASP A 354 -7.29 33.93 -14.45
CA ASP A 354 -6.47 35.04 -13.95
C ASP A 354 -5.66 35.73 -15.08
N LEU A 355 -5.07 34.96 -16.00
CA LEU A 355 -4.40 35.51 -17.18
C LEU A 355 -5.37 36.22 -18.14
N LEU A 356 -6.59 35.69 -18.32
CA LEU A 356 -7.60 36.29 -19.18
C LEU A 356 -8.08 37.64 -18.62
N LEU A 357 -8.25 37.74 -17.29
CA LEU A 357 -8.61 39.00 -16.63
C LEU A 357 -7.55 40.08 -16.83
N GLU A 358 -6.26 39.74 -16.74
CA GLU A 358 -5.16 40.69 -16.98
C GLU A 358 -5.12 41.18 -18.43
N ARG A 359 -5.56 40.34 -19.38
CA ARG A 359 -5.64 40.66 -20.81
C ARG A 359 -6.93 41.38 -21.23
N GLY A 360 -7.81 41.73 -20.29
CA GLY A 360 -9.08 42.37 -20.59
C GLY A 360 -10.12 41.45 -21.24
N ARG A 361 -9.93 40.12 -21.19
CA ARG A 361 -10.92 39.13 -21.69
C ARG A 361 -11.88 38.74 -20.57
N ASP A 362 -12.61 39.72 -20.04
CA ASP A 362 -13.43 39.56 -18.84
C ASP A 362 -14.56 38.54 -19.00
N ALA A 363 -15.22 38.49 -20.16
CA ALA A 363 -16.35 37.58 -20.39
C ALA A 363 -15.93 36.11 -20.25
N GLU A 364 -14.87 35.71 -20.95
CA GLU A 364 -14.35 34.33 -20.91
C GLU A 364 -13.79 33.97 -19.53
N ALA A 365 -13.08 34.88 -18.87
CA ALA A 365 -12.60 34.63 -17.53
C ALA A 365 -13.74 34.40 -16.54
N LYS A 366 -14.80 35.22 -16.61
CA LYS A 366 -15.98 35.09 -15.75
C LYS A 366 -16.74 33.80 -15.99
N GLU A 367 -16.83 33.34 -17.23
CA GLU A 367 -17.43 32.04 -17.57
C GLU A 367 -16.68 30.89 -16.88
N ILE A 368 -15.34 30.89 -16.97
CA ILE A 368 -14.50 29.87 -16.31
C ILE A 368 -14.69 29.93 -14.79
N LEU A 369 -14.64 31.12 -14.19
CA LEU A 369 -14.84 31.29 -12.75
C LEU A 369 -16.24 30.85 -12.30
N HIS A 370 -17.28 31.17 -13.07
CA HIS A 370 -18.64 30.76 -12.76
C HIS A 370 -18.80 29.24 -12.84
N ALA A 371 -18.22 28.59 -13.86
CA ALA A 371 -18.21 27.14 -13.95
C ALA A 371 -17.44 26.48 -12.79
N LEU A 372 -16.34 27.10 -12.31
CA LEU A 372 -15.64 26.64 -11.10
C LEU A 372 -16.51 26.76 -9.84
N MET A 373 -17.29 27.84 -9.71
CA MET A 373 -18.17 28.06 -8.55
C MET A 373 -19.26 27.00 -8.39
N GLN A 374 -19.59 26.25 -9.44
CA GLN A 374 -20.55 25.13 -9.37
C GLN A 374 -19.96 23.85 -8.77
N LYS A 375 -18.65 23.82 -8.48
CA LYS A 375 -17.97 22.66 -7.88
C LYS A 375 -17.71 22.89 -6.38
N ARG A 376 -17.31 21.81 -5.69
CA ARG A 376 -16.81 21.86 -4.31
C ARG A 376 -15.30 21.71 -4.29
N GLY A 377 -14.60 22.60 -3.61
CA GLY A 377 -13.15 22.50 -3.41
C GLY A 377 -12.51 23.86 -3.12
N PHE A 378 -11.18 23.87 -3.02
CA PHE A 378 -10.41 25.08 -2.76
C PHE A 378 -10.59 26.12 -3.87
N TYR A 379 -10.26 25.80 -5.12
CA TYR A 379 -10.34 26.75 -6.25
C TYR A 379 -11.77 27.23 -6.58
N PRO A 380 -12.83 26.42 -6.46
CA PRO A 380 -14.22 26.91 -6.48
C PRO A 380 -14.52 28.04 -5.47
N MET A 381 -14.03 27.91 -4.23
CA MET A 381 -14.19 28.96 -3.21
C MET A 381 -13.38 30.21 -3.55
N VAL A 382 -12.15 30.05 -4.06
CA VAL A 382 -11.31 31.16 -4.53
C VAL A 382 -11.98 31.88 -5.72
N ALA A 383 -12.56 31.13 -6.66
CA ALA A 383 -13.30 31.68 -7.79
C ALA A 383 -14.50 32.52 -7.33
N ALA A 384 -15.29 32.01 -6.37
CA ALA A 384 -16.41 32.76 -5.78
C ALA A 384 -15.96 34.08 -5.13
N GLN A 385 -14.84 34.04 -4.39
CA GLN A 385 -14.28 35.24 -3.76
C GLN A 385 -13.77 36.25 -4.80
N ARG A 386 -13.06 35.79 -5.83
CA ARG A 386 -12.53 36.61 -6.93
C ARG A 386 -13.67 37.25 -7.73
N PHE A 387 -14.75 36.52 -7.96
CA PHE A 387 -15.94 37.00 -8.67
C PHE A 387 -16.65 38.09 -7.88
N ARG A 388 -16.92 37.88 -6.59
CA ARG A 388 -17.60 38.87 -5.72
C ARG A 388 -16.85 40.20 -5.60
N ARG A 389 -15.51 40.16 -5.46
CA ARG A 389 -14.66 41.36 -5.39
C ARG A 389 -14.68 42.24 -6.64
N ARG A 390 -15.19 41.75 -7.77
CA ARG A 390 -15.30 42.51 -9.03
C ARG A 390 -16.74 42.95 -9.34
N VAL A 391 -17.74 42.39 -8.66
CA VAL A 391 -19.17 42.77 -8.82
C VAL A 391 -19.55 43.95 -7.93
N HIS A 392 -18.76 44.24 -6.90
CA HIS A 392 -18.90 45.45 -6.08
C HIS A 392 -17.61 46.26 -6.20
N PRO A 393 -17.60 47.37 -6.98
CA PRO A 393 -16.45 48.26 -7.07
C PRO A 393 -16.13 48.93 -5.73
#